data_AF-A0A8S8YRH5-F1
#
_entry.id   AF-A0A8S8YRH5-F1
#
_cell.length_a   1.000
_cell.length_b   1.000
_cell.length_c   1.000
_cell.angle_alpha   90.00
_cell.angle_beta   90.00
_cell.angle_gamma   90.00
#
_symmetry.space_group_name_H-M   'P 1'
#
loop_
_entity.id
_entity.type
_entity.pdbx_description
1 polymer ?
#
loop_
_entity_poly.entity_id
_entity_poly.type
_entity_poly.pdbx_seq_one_letter_code
_entity_poly.pdbx_strand_id
1 'polypeptide(L)'
;MDSEHPVPWFPAWGVRFPEPISNVFSIVSIINEFRPSNRWMLLASEAAASEMHLWTAWYALRRNEISGEMVAKTADTEFLRLISGTRQINKAFERSGISVGDEKAWIVMLPDSELGVGFGEFSIPFGHVQ
;
A
#
# COMPACT_ATOMS: atom_id res chain seq x y z
N MET A 1 -13.11 -27.28 -3.53
CA MET A 1 -13.53 -26.47 -2.38
C MET A 1 -12.59 -25.30 -2.38
N ASP A 2 -13.04 -24.20 -3.00
CA ASP A 2 -12.29 -22.94 -2.96
C ASP A 2 -12.23 -22.53 -1.49
N SER A 3 -11.02 -22.46 -0.95
CA SER A 3 -10.78 -21.94 0.39
C SER A 3 -11.38 -20.53 0.45
N GLU A 4 -12.46 -20.37 1.22
CA GLU A 4 -13.15 -19.10 1.43
C GLU A 4 -12.17 -18.06 1.99
N HIS A 5 -11.53 -17.31 1.09
CA HIS A 5 -10.82 -16.10 1.48
C HIS A 5 -11.86 -15.10 1.97
N PRO A 6 -11.79 -14.63 3.24
CA PRO A 6 -12.83 -13.80 3.84
C PRO A 6 -12.95 -12.41 3.18
N VAL A 7 -11.96 -12.03 2.38
CA VAL A 7 -11.88 -10.78 1.62
C VAL A 7 -11.25 -11.06 0.25
N PRO A 8 -11.57 -10.22 -0.76
CA PRO A 8 -10.84 -10.23 -2.03
C PRO A 8 -9.35 -9.97 -1.80
N TRP A 9 -8.54 -10.31 -2.81
CA TRP A 9 -7.14 -9.92 -2.82
C TRP A 9 -6.99 -8.39 -2.87
N PHE A 10 -6.13 -7.83 -2.04
CA PHE A 10 -5.78 -6.42 -2.01
C PHE A 10 -4.69 -6.13 -3.05
N PRO A 11 -4.77 -5.02 -3.81
CA PRO A 11 -3.79 -4.67 -4.85
C PRO A 11 -2.38 -4.33 -4.33
N ALA A 12 -1.65 -5.39 -3.95
CA ALA A 12 -0.31 -5.36 -3.41
C ALA A 12 0.56 -6.46 -4.05
N TRP A 13 1.62 -6.06 -4.74
CA TRP A 13 2.55 -6.97 -5.41
C TRP A 13 3.87 -7.01 -4.66
N GLY A 14 4.29 -8.22 -4.29
CA GLY A 14 5.60 -8.43 -3.68
C GLY A 14 6.72 -8.21 -4.70
N VAL A 15 7.74 -7.46 -4.31
CA VAL A 15 8.95 -7.25 -5.09
C VAL A 15 10.18 -7.68 -4.28
N ARG A 16 11.19 -8.21 -4.98
CA ARG A 16 12.49 -8.53 -4.42
C ARG A 16 13.54 -7.67 -5.12
N PHE A 17 14.41 -7.05 -4.34
CA PHE A 17 15.52 -6.27 -4.87
C PHE A 17 16.69 -7.20 -5.25
N PRO A 18 17.45 -6.90 -6.32
CA PRO A 18 18.63 -7.70 -6.69
C PRO A 18 19.70 -7.70 -5.59
N GLU A 19 19.80 -6.59 -4.86
CA GLU A 19 20.67 -6.37 -3.72
C GLU A 19 19.89 -5.64 -2.63
N PRO A 20 20.25 -5.77 -1.34
CA PRO A 20 19.64 -4.99 -0.26
C PRO A 20 19.67 -3.49 -0.55
N ILE A 21 18.59 -2.78 -0.20
CA ILE A 21 18.50 -1.34 -0.45
C ILE A 21 19.67 -0.61 0.22
N SER A 22 20.49 0.09 -0.56
CA SER A 22 21.57 0.96 -0.05
C SER A 22 21.15 2.43 0.04
N ASN A 23 20.19 2.85 -0.78
CA ASN A 23 19.66 4.22 -0.81
C ASN A 23 18.15 4.23 -1.04
N VAL A 24 17.39 4.49 0.04
CA VAL A 24 15.93 4.58 0.00
C VAL A 24 15.43 5.66 -0.96
N PHE A 25 16.12 6.81 -1.04
CA PHE A 25 15.70 7.91 -1.91
C PHE A 25 15.71 7.50 -3.38
N SER A 26 16.74 6.79 -3.83
CA SER A 26 16.84 6.30 -5.21
C SER A 26 15.66 5.39 -5.57
N ILE A 27 15.26 4.49 -4.65
CA ILE A 27 14.14 3.58 -4.88
C ILE A 27 12.81 4.34 -4.91
N VAL A 28 12.61 5.28 -3.99
CA VAL A 28 11.40 6.13 -3.94
C VAL A 28 11.29 7.01 -5.19
N SER A 29 12.41 7.55 -5.70
CA SER A 29 12.43 8.34 -6.93
C SER A 29 11.94 7.55 -8.14
N ILE A 30 12.35 6.28 -8.28
CA ILE A 30 11.87 5.40 -9.36
C ILE A 30 10.35 5.25 -9.28
N ILE A 31 9.81 4.94 -8.09
CA ILE A 31 8.35 4.78 -7.94
C ILE A 31 7.61 6.09 -8.22
N ASN A 32 8.15 7.23 -7.79
CA ASN A 32 7.55 8.54 -8.05
C ASN A 32 7.54 8.90 -9.54
N GLU A 33 8.52 8.43 -10.31
CA GLU A 33 8.59 8.63 -11.76
C GLU A 33 7.52 7.80 -12.50
N PHE A 34 7.33 6.54 -12.12
CA PHE A 34 6.43 5.62 -12.82
C PHE A 34 4.98 5.62 -12.29
N ARG A 35 4.74 6.12 -11.07
CA ARG A 35 3.40 6.06 -10.49
C ARG A 35 2.41 6.97 -11.23
N PRO A 36 1.21 6.49 -11.54
CA PRO A 36 0.19 7.32 -12.17
C PRO A 36 -0.48 8.30 -11.18
N SER A 37 -0.35 8.08 -9.87
CA SER A 37 -0.94 8.95 -8.84
C SER A 37 -0.34 8.71 -7.44
N ASN A 38 -0.70 9.57 -6.47
CA ASN A 38 -0.35 9.42 -5.04
C ASN A 38 -1.09 8.25 -4.34
N ARG A 39 -1.78 7.39 -5.10
CA ARG A 39 -2.35 6.14 -4.62
C ARG A 39 -1.42 4.95 -4.83
N TRP A 40 -0.23 5.16 -5.37
CA TRP A 40 0.79 4.13 -5.51
C TRP A 40 1.96 4.39 -4.57
N MET A 41 2.40 3.36 -3.87
CA MET A 41 3.43 3.47 -2.84
C MET A 41 4.24 2.18 -2.64
N LEU A 42 5.39 2.33 -1.98
CA LEU A 42 6.13 1.20 -1.42
C LEU A 42 5.77 1.01 0.04
N LEU A 43 5.65 -0.24 0.44
CA LEU A 43 5.42 -0.67 1.81
C LEU A 43 6.48 -1.70 2.19
N ALA A 44 7.03 -1.59 3.41
CA ALA A 44 7.95 -2.57 3.95
C ALA A 44 7.31 -3.97 3.95
N SER A 45 8.10 -5.00 3.64
CA SER A 45 7.58 -6.36 3.50
C SER A 45 6.85 -6.88 4.75
N GLU A 46 7.33 -6.50 5.93
CA GLU A 46 6.78 -6.90 7.23
C GLU A 46 5.61 -6.03 7.72
N ALA A 47 5.29 -4.93 7.03
CA ALA A 47 4.20 -4.04 7.43
C ALA A 47 2.80 -4.54 7.00
N ALA A 48 2.73 -5.34 5.93
CA ALA A 48 1.52 -6.04 5.55
C ALA A 48 1.42 -7.36 6.32
N ALA A 49 0.44 -7.47 7.22
CA ALA A 49 0.27 -8.66 8.08
C ALA A 49 -0.69 -9.69 7.47
N SER A 50 -1.69 -9.23 6.72
CA SER A 50 -2.68 -10.06 6.01
C SER A 50 -3.49 -9.20 5.04
N GLU A 51 -4.26 -9.84 4.15
CA GLU A 51 -5.26 -9.18 3.30
C GLU A 51 -6.25 -8.35 4.13
N MET A 52 -6.74 -8.91 5.24
CA MET A 52 -7.63 -8.22 6.18
C MET A 52 -6.98 -6.96 6.75
N HIS A 53 -5.67 -7.00 7.06
CA HIS A 53 -4.94 -5.84 7.57
C HIS A 53 -4.92 -4.71 6.53
N LEU A 54 -4.61 -5.04 5.27
CA LEU A 54 -4.56 -4.07 4.17
C LEU A 54 -5.94 -3.45 3.88
N TRP A 55 -6.98 -4.28 3.77
CA TRP A 55 -8.35 -3.80 3.55
C TRP A 55 -8.87 -2.95 4.71
N THR A 56 -8.54 -3.30 5.95
CA THR A 56 -8.94 -2.51 7.12
C THR A 56 -8.26 -1.13 7.13
N ALA A 57 -6.96 -1.08 6.82
CA ALA A 57 -6.23 0.19 6.69
C ALA A 57 -6.78 1.05 5.53
N TRP A 58 -7.11 0.41 4.40
CA TRP A 58 -7.69 1.11 3.25
C TRP A 58 -9.10 1.63 3.55
N TYR A 59 -9.93 0.85 4.24
CA TYR A 59 -11.26 1.29 4.65
C TYR A 59 -11.18 2.54 5.55
N ALA A 60 -10.25 2.53 6.51
CA ALA A 60 -9.99 3.70 7.36
C ALA A 60 -9.49 4.91 6.55
N LEU A 61 -8.63 4.68 5.55
CA LEU A 61 -8.17 5.73 4.63
C LEU A 61 -9.35 6.36 3.89
N ARG A 62 -10.19 5.55 3.22
CA ARG A 62 -11.35 6.05 2.45
C ARG A 62 -12.33 6.82 3.33
N ARG A 63 -12.58 6.31 4.54
CA ARG A 63 -13.43 7.01 5.52
C ARG A 63 -12.86 8.40 5.85
N ASN A 64 -11.56 8.50 6.11
CA ASN A 64 -10.90 9.78 6.42
C ASN A 64 -10.82 10.72 5.21
N GLU A 65 -10.64 10.18 4.00
CA GLU A 65 -10.70 10.97 2.75
C GLU A 65 -12.07 11.61 2.57
N ILE A 66 -13.14 10.82 2.71
CA ILE A 66 -14.52 11.29 2.56
C ILE A 66 -14.90 12.30 3.66
N SER A 67 -14.45 12.09 4.91
CA SER A 67 -14.74 13.02 6.00
C SER A 67 -13.83 14.25 6.03
N GLY A 68 -12.78 14.30 5.21
CA GLY A 68 -11.78 15.37 5.24
C GLY A 68 -10.91 15.36 6.51
N GLU A 69 -10.81 14.22 7.19
CA GLU A 69 -10.12 14.06 8.49
C GLU A 69 -8.71 13.44 8.36
N MET A 70 -8.17 13.36 7.14
CA MET A 70 -6.81 12.86 6.93
C MET A 70 -5.79 13.69 7.71
N VAL A 71 -4.84 12.99 8.35
CA VAL A 71 -3.71 13.66 9.00
C VAL A 71 -2.62 13.99 7.98
N ALA A 72 -2.36 13.07 7.05
CA ALA A 72 -1.41 13.31 5.97
C ALA A 72 -2.04 14.09 4.79
N LYS A 73 -1.18 14.70 3.97
CA LYS A 73 -1.61 15.48 2.80
C LYS A 73 -1.98 14.62 1.58
N THR A 74 -1.62 13.34 1.59
CA THR A 74 -1.77 12.42 0.46
C THR A 74 -2.18 11.02 0.94
N ALA A 75 -2.84 10.27 0.06
CA ALA A 75 -3.42 8.97 0.37
C ALA A 75 -2.36 7.92 0.78
N ASP A 76 -1.25 7.84 0.02
CA ASP A 76 -0.09 6.98 0.34
C ASP A 76 0.45 7.21 1.77
N THR A 77 0.63 8.45 2.16
CA THR A 77 1.20 8.83 3.45
C THR A 77 0.21 8.59 4.59
N GLU A 78 -1.08 8.85 4.37
CA GLU A 78 -2.13 8.52 5.34
C GLU A 78 -2.27 7.00 5.50
N PHE A 79 -2.14 6.24 4.42
CA PHE A 79 -2.17 4.78 4.47
C PHE A 79 -0.98 4.22 5.28
N LEU A 80 0.25 4.69 5.04
CA LEU A 80 1.42 4.35 5.86
C LEU A 80 1.14 4.61 7.34
N ARG A 81 0.52 5.74 7.66
CA ARG A 81 0.16 6.13 9.03
C ARG A 81 -0.86 5.17 9.64
N LEU A 82 -1.88 4.77 8.88
CA LEU A 82 -2.93 3.87 9.34
C LEU A 82 -2.40 2.44 9.56
N ILE A 83 -1.67 1.89 8.59
CA ILE A 83 -1.15 0.51 8.65
C ILE A 83 -0.07 0.35 9.72
N SER A 84 0.68 1.42 10.03
CA SER A 84 1.67 1.44 11.13
C SER A 84 1.04 1.61 12.53
N GLY A 85 -0.27 1.85 12.61
CA GLY A 85 -1.01 2.02 13.85
C GLY A 85 -0.57 3.22 14.69
N THR A 86 -0.07 4.30 14.07
CA THR A 86 0.38 5.51 14.77
C THR A 86 -0.35 6.77 14.28
N ARG A 87 -0.30 7.85 15.06
CA ARG A 87 -0.73 9.18 14.60
C ARG A 87 0.42 10.04 14.08
N GLN A 88 1.67 9.62 14.28
CA GLN A 88 2.87 10.36 13.90
C GLN A 88 3.39 9.89 12.54
N ILE A 89 3.51 10.82 11.59
CA ILE A 89 3.95 10.54 10.21
C ILE A 89 5.37 9.96 10.17
N ASN A 90 6.33 10.55 10.89
CA ASN A 90 7.71 10.05 10.88
C ASN A 90 7.81 8.60 11.37
N LYS A 91 7.10 8.29 12.47
CA LYS A 91 7.05 6.94 13.03
C LYS A 91 6.33 5.95 12.10
N ALA A 92 5.43 6.43 11.25
CA ALA A 92 4.79 5.61 10.23
C ALA A 92 5.78 5.20 9.14
N PHE A 93 6.59 6.15 8.66
CA PHE A 93 7.67 5.85 7.70
C PHE A 93 8.69 4.87 8.30
N GLU A 94 9.09 5.06 9.56
CA GLU A 94 10.03 4.13 10.24
C GLU A 94 9.48 2.70 10.36
N ARG A 95 8.17 2.53 10.52
CA ARG A 95 7.54 1.22 10.76
C ARG A 95 7.06 0.52 9.50
N SER A 96 6.70 1.28 8.48
CA SER A 96 5.97 0.76 7.33
C SER A 96 6.52 1.21 5.98
N GLY A 97 7.41 2.20 5.96
CA GLY A 97 8.17 2.54 4.76
C GLY A 97 9.37 1.61 4.58
N ILE A 98 9.85 1.50 3.33
CA ILE A 98 11.08 0.77 3.03
C ILE A 98 12.31 1.40 3.70
N SER A 99 13.28 0.57 4.06
CA SER A 99 14.48 0.95 4.79
C SER A 99 15.76 0.44 4.12
N VAL A 100 16.90 1.04 4.49
CA VAL A 100 18.21 0.51 4.11
C VAL A 100 18.35 -0.92 4.64
N GLY A 101 18.81 -1.82 3.79
CA GLY A 101 18.94 -3.25 4.08
C GLY A 101 17.72 -4.10 3.71
N ASP A 102 16.58 -3.51 3.34
CA ASP A 102 15.44 -4.29 2.88
C ASP A 102 15.78 -5.03 1.59
N GLU A 103 15.45 -6.32 1.53
CA GLU A 103 15.61 -7.19 0.34
C GLU A 103 14.31 -7.38 -0.43
N LYS A 104 13.18 -7.03 0.21
CA LYS A 104 11.83 -7.20 -0.32
C LYS A 104 10.92 -6.08 0.15
N ALA A 105 9.93 -5.74 -0.67
CA ALA A 105 8.90 -4.76 -0.36
C ALA A 105 7.58 -5.15 -1.04
N TRP A 106 6.54 -4.37 -0.78
CA TRP A 106 5.30 -4.41 -1.54
C TRP A 106 5.17 -3.13 -2.37
N ILE A 107 4.78 -3.26 -3.62
CA ILE A 107 4.18 -2.18 -4.40
C ILE A 107 2.69 -2.23 -4.13
N VAL A 108 2.12 -1.17 -3.59
CA VAL A 108 0.71 -1.07 -3.23
C VAL A 108 0.04 -0.02 -4.11
N MET A 109 -1.07 -0.40 -4.74
CA MET A 109 -2.03 0.53 -5.32
C MET A 109 -3.21 0.64 -4.36
N LEU A 110 -3.62 1.86 -4.02
CA LEU A 110 -4.76 2.13 -3.15
C LEU A 110 -6.00 2.34 -4.04
N PRO A 111 -7.01 1.47 -3.99
CA PRO A 111 -8.21 1.68 -4.78
C PRO A 111 -8.87 3.03 -4.50
N ASP A 112 -9.42 3.66 -5.53
CA ASP A 112 -10.23 4.88 -5.42
C ASP A 112 -11.74 4.60 -5.52
N SER A 113 -12.16 3.37 -5.19
CA SER A 113 -13.58 3.01 -5.17
C SER A 113 -14.33 3.70 -4.03
N GLU A 114 -15.63 3.91 -4.22
CA GLU A 114 -16.53 4.33 -3.15
C GLU A 114 -16.71 3.22 -2.11
N LEU A 115 -16.96 3.61 -0.87
CA LEU A 115 -17.25 2.65 0.20
C LEU A 115 -18.58 1.94 -0.07
N GLY A 116 -18.58 0.60 0.03
CA GLY A 116 -19.77 -0.21 -0.19
C GLY A 116 -20.06 -0.57 -1.65
N VAL A 117 -19.21 -0.16 -2.59
CA VAL A 117 -19.31 -0.47 -4.02
C VAL A 117 -18.05 -1.21 -4.47
N GLY A 118 -18.19 -2.30 -5.23
CA GLY A 118 -17.05 -2.92 -5.94
C GLY A 118 -16.08 -3.78 -5.10
N PHE A 119 -16.37 -4.14 -3.84
CA PHE A 119 -15.54 -5.09 -3.07
C PHE A 119 -15.36 -6.44 -3.80
N GLY A 120 -16.30 -6.83 -4.67
CA GLY A 120 -16.21 -8.03 -5.50
C GLY A 120 -15.73 -7.83 -6.94
N GLU A 121 -15.44 -6.59 -7.37
CA GLU A 121 -15.24 -6.25 -8.79
C GLU A 121 -13.77 -5.98 -9.17
N PHE A 122 -12.83 -6.07 -8.23
CA PHE A 122 -11.41 -5.95 -8.55
C PHE A 122 -10.90 -7.21 -9.26
N SER A 123 -11.02 -7.23 -10.59
CA SER A 123 -10.34 -8.20 -11.45
C SER A 123 -8.94 -7.70 -11.82
N ILE A 124 -7.96 -8.58 -11.75
CA ILE A 124 -6.55 -8.33 -12.10
C ILE A 124 -6.47 -7.82 -13.56
N PRO A 125 -5.74 -6.74 -13.88
CA PRO A 125 -5.27 -6.53 -15.23
C PRO A 125 -4.20 -7.59 -15.48
N PHE A 126 -4.58 -8.68 -16.16
CA PHE A 126 -3.58 -9.59 -16.71
C PHE A 126 -2.75 -8.78 -17.70
N GLY A 127 -1.53 -8.43 -17.30
CA GLY A 127 -0.53 -7.99 -18.25
C GLY A 127 -0.35 -9.12 -19.25
N HIS A 128 -0.85 -8.93 -20.47
CA HIS A 128 -0.44 -9.74 -21.61
C HIS A 128 1.05 -9.48 -21.82
N VAL A 129 1.88 -10.33 -21.25
CA VAL A 129 3.27 -10.47 -21.69
C VAL A 129 3.19 -11.17 -23.04
N GLN A 130 3.44 -10.40 -24.10
CA GLN A 130 3.62 -10.88 -25.45
C GLN A 130 5.07 -11.30 -25.66
#